data_AF-A0A941VGB9-F1
#
_entry.id   AF-A0A941VGB9-F1
#
_cell.length_a   1.000
_cell.length_b   1.000
_cell.length_c   1.000
_cell.angle_alpha   90.00
_cell.angle_beta   90.00
_cell.angle_gamma   90.00
#
_symmetry.space_group_name_H-M   'P 1'
#
loop_
_entity.id
_entity.type
_entity.pdbx_description
1 polymer ?
#
loop_
_entity_poly.entity_id
_entity_poly.type
_entity_poly.pdbx_seq_one_letter_code
_entity_poly.pdbx_strand_id
1 'polypeptide(L)'
;MNRNQGIALAIGVANLLLITLFPPVDQYSIAASNIPVFAGFHFITQRPPLGIVNADLLTIEIIVVLVNLPSLAAARRQVPQRQPPKRIAVVHRRM
;
A
#
# COMPACT_ATOMS: atom_id res chain seq x y z
N MET A 1 -18.31 10.24 6.71
CA MET A 1 -16.93 9.69 6.73
C MET A 1 -15.99 10.77 7.25
N ASN A 2 -15.03 10.45 8.12
CA ASN A 2 -14.00 11.42 8.53
C ASN A 2 -13.18 11.83 7.30
N ARG A 3 -12.78 13.10 7.17
CA ARG A 3 -11.91 13.59 6.09
C ARG A 3 -10.69 12.70 5.86
N ASN A 4 -10.07 12.20 6.93
CA ASN A 4 -8.90 11.31 6.84
C ASN A 4 -9.26 9.93 6.26
N GLN A 5 -10.44 9.39 6.60
CA GLN A 5 -10.94 8.15 5.99
C GLN A 5 -11.28 8.35 4.51
N GLY A 6 -11.83 9.53 4.16
CA GLY A 6 -12.08 9.92 2.77
C GLY A 6 -10.81 9.97 1.93
N ILE A 7 -9.76 10.62 2.45
CA ILE A 7 -8.45 10.68 1.78
C ILE A 7 -7.83 9.29 1.66
N ALA A 8 -7.86 8.49 2.74
CA ALA A 8 -7.33 7.14 2.72
C ALA A 8 -8.04 6.28 1.67
N LEU A 9 -9.38 6.32 1.63
CA LEU A 9 -10.16 5.59 0.63
C LEU A 9 -9.84 6.06 -0.79
N ALA A 10 -9.74 7.37 -1.03
CA ALA A 10 -9.38 7.91 -2.35
C ALA A 10 -8.01 7.41 -2.82
N ILE A 11 -7.02 7.38 -1.92
CA ILE A 11 -5.69 6.83 -2.20
C ILE A 11 -5.76 5.32 -2.44
N GLY A 12 -6.56 4.57 -1.67
CA GLY A 12 -6.76 3.14 -1.88
C GLY A 12 -7.35 2.84 -3.26
N VAL A 13 -8.41 3.56 -3.64
CA VAL A 13 -9.03 3.45 -4.97
C VAL A 13 -8.01 3.81 -6.06
N ALA A 14 -7.24 4.88 -5.90
CA ALA A 14 -6.21 5.26 -6.86
C ALA A 14 -5.13 4.17 -7.02
N ASN A 15 -4.71 3.52 -5.93
CA ASN A 15 -3.76 2.40 -6.00
C ASN A 15 -4.34 1.19 -6.74
N LEU A 16 -5.59 0.82 -6.44
CA LEU A 16 -6.26 -0.28 -7.14
C LEU A 16 -6.43 0.02 -8.64
N LEU A 17 -6.76 1.26 -8.99
CA LEU A 17 -6.79 1.70 -10.39
C LEU A 17 -5.41 1.62 -11.03
N LEU A 18 -4.35 2.02 -10.34
CA LEU A 18 -2.99 1.96 -10.88
C LEU A 18 -2.56 0.51 -11.14
N ILE A 19 -2.77 -0.38 -10.17
CA ILE A 19 -2.40 -1.81 -10.27
C ILE A 19 -3.20 -2.51 -11.38
N THR A 20 -4.49 -2.18 -11.53
CA THR A 20 -5.30 -2.74 -12.62
C THR A 20 -4.94 -2.16 -13.99
N LEU A 21 -4.47 -0.91 -14.05
CA LEU A 21 -4.05 -0.26 -15.28
C LEU A 21 -2.64 -0.71 -15.73
N PHE A 22 -1.78 -1.03 -14.76
CA PHE A 22 -0.42 -1.53 -14.95
C PHE A 22 -0.25 -2.88 -14.25
N PRO A 23 -0.91 -3.95 -14.70
CA PRO A 23 -0.78 -5.25 -14.06
C PRO A 23 0.63 -5.82 -14.20
N PRO A 24 1.06 -6.68 -13.26
CA PRO A 24 2.27 -7.48 -13.43
C PRO A 24 2.06 -8.47 -14.56
N VAL A 25 3.03 -8.57 -15.47
CA VAL A 25 2.98 -9.43 -16.64
C VAL A 25 4.20 -10.34 -16.66
N ASP A 26 3.97 -11.62 -16.93
CA ASP A 26 5.01 -12.57 -17.31
C ASP A 26 5.08 -12.69 -18.82
N GLN A 27 6.28 -12.90 -19.35
CA GLN A 27 6.52 -13.18 -20.76
C GLN A 27 7.01 -14.61 -20.94
N TYR A 28 6.45 -15.32 -21.92
CA TYR A 28 6.94 -16.62 -22.32
C TYR A 28 7.97 -16.48 -23.43
N SER A 29 9.13 -17.12 -23.25
CA SER A 29 10.14 -17.20 -24.30
C SER A 29 9.92 -18.44 -25.16
N ILE A 30 9.82 -18.25 -26.47
CA ILE A 30 9.74 -19.33 -27.47
C ILE A 30 11.04 -20.15 -27.46
N ALA A 31 12.19 -19.51 -27.18
CA ALA A 31 13.50 -20.13 -27.20
C ALA A 31 13.87 -20.85 -25.89
N ALA A 32 13.23 -20.51 -24.76
CA ALA A 32 13.59 -20.99 -23.42
C ALA A 32 12.50 -21.86 -22.78
N SER A 33 12.03 -22.88 -23.51
CA SER A 33 11.22 -23.98 -22.98
C SER A 33 9.87 -23.58 -22.34
N ASN A 34 9.26 -22.47 -22.77
CA ASN A 34 7.96 -22.01 -22.27
C ASN A 34 7.92 -21.72 -20.77
N ILE A 35 9.07 -21.36 -20.18
CA ILE A 35 9.14 -20.94 -18.78
C ILE A 35 8.74 -19.45 -18.70
N PRO A 36 7.72 -19.08 -17.91
CA PRO A 36 7.35 -17.68 -17.72
C PRO A 36 8.45 -16.94 -16.96
N VAL A 37 8.82 -15.76 -17.45
CA VAL A 37 9.74 -14.85 -16.78
C VAL A 37 9.01 -13.54 -16.52
N PHE A 38 9.17 -12.98 -15.33
CA PHE A 38 8.56 -11.70 -15.01
C PHE A 38 9.05 -10.61 -15.97
N ALA A 39 8.12 -10.01 -16.72
CA ALA A 39 8.38 -8.99 -17.73
C ALA A 39 8.19 -7.57 -17.20
N GLY A 40 7.77 -7.43 -15.94
CA GLY A 40 7.49 -6.15 -15.32
C GLY A 40 6.02 -5.76 -15.35
N PHE A 41 5.78 -4.47 -15.09
CA PHE A 41 4.46 -3.86 -15.10
C PHE A 41 4.22 -3.19 -16.45
N HIS A 42 3.14 -3.59 -17.11
CA HIS A 42 2.80 -3.08 -18.43
C HIS A 42 1.43 -2.47 -18.42
N PHE A 43 1.25 -1.38 -19.16
CA PHE A 43 -0.08 -0.83 -19.37
C PHE A 43 -0.99 -1.88 -20.01
N ILE A 44 -2.24 -1.99 -19.54
CA ILE A 44 -3.15 -3.09 -19.91
C ILE A 44 -3.33 -3.26 -21.44
N THR A 45 -3.20 -2.17 -22.21
CA THR A 45 -3.31 -2.18 -23.69
C THR A 45 -1.96 -2.29 -24.42
N GLN A 46 -0.83 -2.21 -23.72
CA GLN A 46 0.52 -2.25 -24.32
C GLN A 46 1.34 -3.42 -23.78
N ARG A 47 0.69 -4.58 -23.62
CA ARG A 47 1.36 -5.79 -23.14
C ARG A 47 2.35 -6.35 -24.18
N PRO A 48 3.50 -6.88 -23.76
CA PRO A 48 4.47 -7.48 -24.67
C PRO A 48 3.87 -8.71 -25.39
N PRO A 49 4.40 -9.06 -26.59
CA PRO A 49 4.02 -10.30 -27.26
C PRO A 49 4.26 -11.50 -26.33
N LEU A 50 3.31 -12.45 -26.29
CA LEU A 50 3.34 -13.60 -25.38
C LEU A 50 3.32 -13.21 -23.88
N GLY A 51 2.86 -11.99 -23.58
CA GLY A 51 2.67 -11.51 -22.21
C GLY A 51 1.34 -11.99 -21.61
N ILE A 52 1.40 -12.61 -20.44
CA ILE A 52 0.22 -13.02 -19.65
C ILE A 52 0.26 -12.30 -18.29
N VAL A 53 -0.91 -11.84 -17.82
CA VAL A 53 -1.01 -11.21 -16.50
C VAL A 53 -0.68 -12.23 -15.42
N ASN A 54 0.25 -11.90 -14.53
CA ASN A 54 0.61 -12.72 -13.39
C ASN A 54 -0.43 -12.50 -12.27
N ALA A 55 -1.40 -13.41 -12.18
CA ALA A 55 -2.49 -13.33 -11.21
C ALA A 55 -1.99 -13.43 -9.75
N ASP A 56 -0.92 -14.17 -9.51
CA ASP A 56 -0.37 -14.37 -8.17
C ASP A 56 0.26 -13.07 -7.64
N LEU A 57 1.09 -12.40 -8.45
CA LEU A 57 1.67 -11.09 -8.13
C LEU A 57 0.59 -10.01 -8.02
N LEU A 58 -0.37 -10.00 -8.93
CA LEU A 58 -1.49 -9.06 -8.89
C LEU A 58 -2.29 -9.21 -7.58
N THR A 59 -2.50 -10.45 -7.14
CA THR A 59 -3.20 -10.74 -5.88
C THR A 59 -2.42 -10.22 -4.68
N ILE A 60 -1.10 -10.44 -4.65
CA ILE A 60 -0.22 -9.93 -3.59
C ILE A 60 -0.28 -8.40 -3.53
N GLU A 61 -0.22 -7.71 -4.67
CA GLU A 61 -0.30 -6.25 -4.72
C GLU A 61 -1.63 -5.72 -4.16
N ILE A 62 -2.75 -6.34 -4.53
CA ILE A 62 -4.07 -5.99 -3.99
C ILE A 62 -4.07 -6.18 -2.46
N ILE A 63 -3.55 -7.30 -1.96
CA ILE A 63 -3.47 -7.57 -0.52
C ILE A 63 -2.61 -6.50 0.18
N VAL A 64 -1.46 -6.14 -0.38
CA VAL A 64 -0.58 -5.10 0.16
C VAL A 64 -1.30 -3.76 0.28
N VAL A 65 -2.06 -3.36 -0.75
CA VAL A 65 -2.88 -2.14 -0.70
C VAL A 65 -3.92 -2.21 0.41
N LEU A 66 -4.65 -3.32 0.51
CA LEU A 66 -5.71 -3.50 1.51
C LEU A 66 -5.16 -3.50 2.94
N VAL A 67 -4.02 -4.14 3.17
CA VAL A 67 -3.35 -4.18 4.48
C VAL A 67 -2.81 -2.80 4.88
N ASN A 68 -2.34 -2.00 3.93
CA ASN A 68 -1.80 -0.66 4.21
C ASN A 68 -2.88 0.43 4.33
N LEU A 69 -4.08 0.22 3.78
CA LEU A 69 -5.14 1.22 3.78
C LEU A 69 -5.54 1.75 5.17
N PRO A 70 -5.65 0.92 6.23
CA PRO A 70 -5.99 1.39 7.58
C PRO A 70 -4.91 2.27 8.22
N SER A 71 -3.62 2.01 7.93
CA SER A 71 -2.52 2.78 8.52
C SER A 71 -2.54 4.23 8.00
N LEU A 72 -2.87 4.41 6.73
CA LEU A 72 -3.08 5.71 6.11
C LEU A 72 -4.26 6.48 6.74
N ALA A 73 -5.35 5.79 7.05
CA ALA A 73 -6.49 6.39 7.76
C ALA A 73 -6.14 6.80 9.21
N ALA A 74 -5.19 6.09 9.83
CA ALA A 74 -4.74 6.32 11.21
C ALA A 74 -3.60 7.35 11.34
N ALA A 75 -2.87 7.67 10.28
CA ALA A 75 -1.64 8.47 10.30
C ALA A 75 -1.76 9.84 11.01
N ARG A 76 -2.91 10.51 10.95
CA ARG A 76 -3.13 11.81 11.65
C ARG A 76 -3.60 11.70 13.10
N ARG A 77 -3.87 10.48 13.60
CA ARG A 77 -4.24 10.26 15.01
C ARG A 77 -3.02 10.22 15.94
N GLN A 78 -1.82 10.12 15.37
CA GLN A 78 -0.55 10.08 16.11
C GLN A 78 0.00 11.48 16.43
N VAL A 79 -0.86 12.50 16.61
CA VAL A 79 -0.39 13.68 17.34
C VAL A 79 -0.06 13.18 18.74
N PRO A 80 1.21 13.27 19.21
CA PRO A 80 1.58 12.75 20.52
C PRO A 80 0.64 13.38 21.55
N GLN A 81 -0.09 12.55 22.29
CA GLN A 81 -0.76 12.97 23.50
C GLN A 81 0.33 13.56 24.39
N ARG A 82 0.48 14.90 24.40
CA ARG A 82 1.42 15.58 25.28
C ARG A 82 0.99 15.22 26.69
N GLN A 83 1.70 14.28 27.31
CA GLN A 83 1.51 14.00 28.73
C GLN A 83 1.71 15.34 29.46
N PRO A 84 0.69 15.84 30.18
CA PRO A 84 0.85 17.08 30.92
C PRO A 84 2.02 16.90 31.88
N PRO A 85 2.87 17.94 32.06
CA PRO A 85 4.06 17.84 32.89
C PRO A 85 3.65 17.31 34.26
N LYS A 86 4.30 16.22 34.68
CA LYS A 86 4.12 15.62 36.00
C LYS A 86 4.45 16.74 37.00
N ARG A 87 3.43 17.35 37.60
CA ARG A 87 3.61 18.35 38.67
C ARG A 87 4.35 17.61 39.77
N ILE A 88 5.66 17.84 39.86
CA ILE A 88 6.45 17.41 41.00
C ILE A 88 5.84 18.18 42.17
N ALA A 89 5.07 17.48 43.00
CA ALA A 89 4.63 18.02 44.27
C ALA A 89 5.91 18.31 45.05
N VAL A 90 6.26 19.60 45.13
CA VAL A 90 7.34 20.07 46.00
C VAL A 90 6.87 19.77 47.42
N VAL A 91 7.30 18.63 47.95
CA VAL A 91 7.10 18.26 49.35
C VAL A 91 7.85 19.30 50.17
N HIS A 92 7.13 20.31 50.63
CA HIS A 92 7.58 21.21 51.67
C HIS A 92 7.72 20.39 52.96
N ARG A 93 8.90 19.78 53.13
CA ARG A 93 9.35 19.27 54.42
C ARG A 93 9.60 20.49 55.30
N ARG A 94 8.60 20.89 56.10
CA ARG A 94 8.84 21.82 57.21
C ARG A 94 9.67 21.08 58.26
N MET A 95 10.73 21.76 58.69
CA MET A 95 11.56 21.43 59.86
C MET A 95 10.73 21.46 61.13
#